data_AF-A0A843W4E9-F1
#
_entry.id   AF-A0A843W4E9-F1
#
_cell.length_a   1.000
_cell.length_b   1.000
_cell.length_c   1.000
_cell.angle_alpha   90.00
_cell.angle_beta   90.00
_cell.angle_gamma   90.00
#
_symmetry.space_group_name_H-M   'P 1'
#
loop_
_entity.id
_entity.type
_entity.pdbx_description
1 polymer ?
#
loop_
_entity_poly.entity_id
_entity_poly.type
_entity_poly.pdbx_seq_one_letter_code
_entity_poly.pdbx_strand_id
1 'polypeptide(L)'
;MASINAGWFGDNWFPKPPGHPRSPNFAFIGGRNLFFQKPKNPKNAAVSASASQEEAPGRYSQMLEQFFWECEARPDYRHTPEVDRILTEDPVFEENKDPTPEEIEENKKWWEEFRQSPVVEFLKRAEEIADDINEMELKENEHPYRKEDRDLWKKLPYVTGPDGRPMPRKAIKTKREASDKFWDFARQFFFGLWGFRQRPYPPGRPIDVAQAIGYKKLERRYYDFIMRSGGWYYKDRLGRTRGPLELITLKTAWAAGVIDKYTFIWGEDMDEWAPIGMVYGLEKAIATWEVRLGAAATAFIHKLQKGISPWTPLEGFEKKSYKQLQEEAIERKRRDMAVLQANDGIWPGVRTPSHALFLWASGSELTTILEADHMPNKFIPKELRYRLAKIIPGLRPWEVLSVEQAMDKITYGGEWYREPLGSYTTGPPYIRHWNRDVKSLFRTFSNLSYRVYNKLQRSIPGFDLVMENVRAEADARDDRRREKREAEKRAEAEEAIFGRKVSSKP
;
A
#
# COMPACT_ATOMS: atom_id res chain seq x y z
N MET A 1 -8.85 -56.77 -23.44
CA MET A 1 -8.54 -57.08 -24.84
C MET A 1 -8.49 -55.78 -25.62
N ALA A 2 -7.32 -55.49 -26.21
CA ALA A 2 -6.94 -54.34 -27.04
C ALA A 2 -7.16 -52.95 -26.40
N SER A 3 -6.16 -52.10 -26.14
CA SER A 3 -4.80 -51.99 -26.66
C SER A 3 -3.91 -51.37 -25.57
N ILE A 4 -2.72 -51.93 -25.42
CA ILE A 4 -1.66 -51.41 -24.56
C ILE A 4 -1.04 -50.23 -25.32
N ASN A 5 -1.18 -49.02 -24.77
CA ASN A 5 -0.37 -47.88 -25.21
C ASN A 5 0.69 -47.63 -24.14
N ALA A 6 1.87 -48.19 -24.37
CA ALA A 6 3.05 -47.96 -23.57
C ALA A 6 3.67 -46.62 -24.01
N GLY A 7 3.30 -45.53 -23.34
CA GLY A 7 3.94 -44.22 -23.43
C GLY A 7 4.68 -43.92 -22.14
N TRP A 8 5.99 -44.16 -22.14
CA TRP A 8 6.94 -43.81 -21.07
C TRP A 8 7.15 -42.29 -21.00
N PHE A 9 7.36 -41.78 -19.78
CA PHE A 9 7.85 -40.45 -19.37
C PHE A 9 8.23 -39.47 -20.50
N GLY A 10 7.42 -38.43 -20.71
CA GLY A 10 7.74 -37.37 -21.68
C GLY A 10 6.61 -36.40 -22.04
N ASP A 11 5.40 -36.54 -21.48
CA ASP A 11 4.34 -35.56 -21.72
C ASP A 11 4.48 -34.37 -20.76
N ASN A 12 4.96 -33.26 -21.32
CA ASN A 12 4.97 -31.93 -20.72
C ASN A 12 3.66 -31.65 -19.96
N TRP A 13 3.75 -31.55 -18.63
CA TRP A 13 2.62 -31.20 -17.77
C TRP A 13 2.13 -29.75 -17.96
N PHE A 14 2.82 -28.98 -18.81
CA PHE A 14 2.44 -27.63 -19.23
C PHE A 14 2.30 -27.57 -20.75
N PRO A 15 1.16 -27.12 -21.30
CA PRO A 15 1.11 -26.75 -22.71
C PRO A 15 2.12 -25.62 -22.96
N LYS A 16 2.96 -25.75 -24.00
CA LYS A 16 3.76 -24.63 -24.49
C LYS A 16 2.82 -23.44 -24.75
N PRO A 17 3.13 -22.22 -24.27
CA PRO A 17 2.33 -21.07 -24.60
C PRO A 17 2.29 -20.89 -26.14
N PRO A 18 1.15 -20.50 -26.72
CA PRO A 18 1.11 -20.21 -28.15
C PRO A 18 2.14 -19.12 -28.45
N GLY A 19 3.05 -19.42 -29.38
CA GLY A 19 4.07 -18.48 -29.82
C GLY A 19 3.43 -17.15 -30.21
N HIS A 20 4.05 -16.04 -29.79
CA HIS A 20 3.54 -14.71 -30.05
C HIS A 20 3.22 -14.53 -31.55
N PRO A 21 2.01 -14.11 -31.93
CA PRO A 21 1.75 -13.75 -33.32
C PRO A 21 2.65 -12.57 -33.70
N ARG A 22 3.42 -12.74 -34.78
CA ARG A 22 4.19 -11.65 -35.40
C ARG A 22 3.24 -10.49 -35.69
N SER A 23 3.51 -9.33 -35.11
CA SER A 23 2.78 -8.09 -35.40
C SER A 23 2.90 -7.75 -36.89
N PRO A 24 1.80 -7.53 -37.62
CA PRO A 24 1.89 -7.02 -38.99
C PRO A 24 2.34 -5.55 -38.96
N ASN A 25 3.32 -5.23 -39.80
CA ASN A 25 3.75 -3.86 -40.10
C ASN A 25 2.62 -3.14 -40.84
N PHE A 26 1.98 -2.16 -40.19
CA PHE A 26 1.13 -1.19 -40.88
C PHE A 26 1.81 0.17 -40.90
N ALA A 27 2.03 0.67 -42.11
CA ALA A 27 2.60 1.98 -42.39
C ALA A 27 1.65 3.09 -41.94
N PHE A 28 2.22 4.05 -41.22
CA PHE A 28 1.56 5.22 -40.66
C PHE A 28 1.42 6.31 -41.74
N ILE A 29 0.21 6.86 -41.94
CA ILE A 29 0.01 8.14 -42.64
C ILE A 29 -0.42 9.19 -41.62
N GLY A 30 0.50 10.14 -41.39
CA GLY A 30 0.27 11.56 -41.11
C GLY A 30 -0.80 12.01 -40.10
N GLY A 31 -0.36 12.40 -38.90
CA GLY A 31 -1.11 13.28 -38.00
C GLY A 31 -0.21 13.82 -36.90
N ARG A 32 0.01 15.15 -36.88
CA ARG A 32 1.03 15.87 -36.09
C ARG A 32 0.80 15.80 -34.57
N ASN A 33 1.87 15.39 -33.88
CA ASN A 33 2.38 15.75 -32.55
C ASN A 33 1.50 16.59 -31.60
N LEU A 34 1.10 15.99 -30.48
CA LEU A 34 0.96 16.66 -29.18
C LEU A 34 1.28 15.62 -28.07
N PHE A 35 2.39 15.86 -27.36
CA PHE A 35 2.91 15.17 -26.16
C PHE A 35 3.57 13.80 -26.32
N PHE A 36 4.78 13.70 -25.73
CA PHE A 36 5.78 12.61 -25.75
C PHE A 36 6.66 12.53 -27.02
N GLN A 37 7.75 13.30 -27.04
CA GLN A 37 8.91 12.96 -27.86
C GLN A 37 9.56 11.70 -27.26
N LYS A 38 9.73 10.65 -28.06
CA LYS A 38 10.61 9.53 -27.72
C LYS A 38 12.07 10.04 -27.68
N PRO A 39 12.90 9.66 -26.70
CA PRO A 39 14.32 10.01 -26.72
C PRO A 39 14.98 9.38 -27.96
N LYS A 40 15.73 10.21 -28.71
CA LYS A 40 16.53 9.75 -29.84
C LYS A 40 17.79 9.06 -29.30
N ASN A 41 18.13 7.90 -29.85
CA ASN A 41 19.45 7.28 -29.67
C ASN A 41 20.55 8.32 -29.95
N PRO A 42 21.59 8.43 -29.12
CA PRO A 42 22.73 9.29 -29.41
C PRO A 42 23.49 8.67 -30.59
N LYS A 43 23.35 9.27 -31.78
CA LYS A 43 24.22 8.96 -32.92
C LYS A 43 25.32 10.01 -33.00
N ASN A 44 26.53 9.48 -33.17
CA ASN A 44 27.79 10.18 -33.35
C ASN A 44 27.70 11.37 -34.31
N ALA A 45 28.48 12.40 -33.96
CA ALA A 45 28.60 13.69 -34.63
C ALA A 45 28.84 13.59 -36.15
N ALA A 46 28.05 14.34 -36.92
CA ALA A 46 28.50 15.06 -38.12
C ALA A 46 27.49 16.16 -38.52
N VAL A 47 28.02 17.37 -38.54
CA VAL A 47 27.55 18.68 -39.05
C VAL A 47 26.38 18.69 -40.05
N SER A 48 25.36 19.52 -39.79
CA SER A 48 24.88 20.62 -40.69
C SER A 48 23.69 21.41 -40.13
N ALA A 49 23.95 22.71 -39.90
CA ALA A 49 23.12 23.92 -39.96
C ALA A 49 21.66 24.00 -39.41
N SER A 50 21.50 25.04 -38.57
CA SER A 50 20.28 25.79 -38.18
C SER A 50 19.19 25.07 -37.38
N ALA A 51 19.41 24.97 -36.08
CA ALA A 51 18.35 24.99 -35.07
C ALA A 51 18.88 25.75 -33.85
N SER A 52 17.99 26.47 -33.15
CA SER A 52 18.24 27.16 -31.88
C SER A 52 19.18 26.36 -30.98
N GLN A 53 20.19 27.02 -30.41
CA GLN A 53 21.09 26.41 -29.43
C GLN A 53 20.28 26.00 -28.20
N GLU A 54 19.78 24.76 -28.18
CA GLU A 54 19.40 24.08 -26.95
C GLU A 54 20.69 23.90 -26.15
N GLU A 55 20.78 24.55 -24.99
CA GLU A 55 21.89 24.33 -24.06
C GLU A 55 22.03 22.83 -23.80
N ALA A 56 23.26 22.31 -23.93
CA ALA A 56 23.51 20.90 -23.71
C ALA A 56 22.99 20.51 -22.31
N PRO A 57 22.21 19.42 -22.18
CA PRO A 57 21.65 19.01 -20.90
C PRO A 57 22.79 18.93 -19.87
N GLY A 58 22.58 19.52 -18.68
CA GLY A 58 23.57 19.47 -17.61
C GLY A 58 23.95 18.03 -17.25
N ARG A 59 25.14 17.82 -16.67
CA ARG A 59 25.66 16.48 -16.31
C ARG A 59 24.64 15.59 -15.60
N TYR A 60 23.84 16.15 -14.70
CA TYR A 60 22.84 15.42 -13.94
C TYR A 60 21.54 15.14 -14.72
N SER A 61 21.13 16.02 -15.64
CA SER A 61 19.98 15.72 -16.51
C SER A 61 20.33 14.63 -17.50
N GLN A 62 21.57 14.61 -18.02
CA GLN A 62 22.07 13.48 -18.81
C GLN A 62 22.08 12.16 -18.02
N MET A 63 22.50 12.19 -16.74
CA MET A 63 22.45 11.00 -15.88
C MET A 63 21.01 10.54 -15.58
N LEU A 64 20.06 11.46 -15.44
CA LEU A 64 18.65 11.14 -15.20
C LEU A 64 17.95 10.63 -16.47
N GLU A 65 18.22 11.21 -17.62
CA GLU A 65 17.79 10.69 -18.93
C GLU A 65 18.38 9.30 -19.18
N GLN A 66 19.66 9.10 -18.85
CA GLN A 66 20.30 7.79 -18.90
C GLN A 66 19.63 6.80 -17.93
N PHE A 67 19.27 7.23 -16.71
CA PHE A 67 18.55 6.37 -15.76
C PHE A 67 17.16 5.97 -16.27
N PHE A 68 16.38 6.90 -16.82
CA PHE A 68 15.08 6.59 -17.39
C PHE A 68 15.21 5.68 -18.62
N TRP A 69 16.18 5.96 -19.48
CA TRP A 69 16.52 5.09 -20.60
C TRP A 69 16.90 3.69 -20.15
N GLU A 70 17.74 3.54 -19.12
CA GLU A 70 18.12 2.25 -18.56
C GLU A 70 16.94 1.54 -17.88
N CYS A 71 15.98 2.27 -17.30
CA CYS A 71 14.74 1.71 -16.78
C CYS A 71 13.83 1.19 -17.90
N GLU A 72 13.68 1.95 -18.98
CA GLU A 72 12.85 1.59 -20.15
C GLU A 72 13.48 0.46 -20.98
N ALA A 73 14.80 0.46 -21.12
CA ALA A 73 15.55 -0.53 -21.88
C ALA A 73 16.03 -1.72 -21.03
N ARG A 74 15.60 -1.81 -19.76
CA ARG A 74 16.01 -2.89 -18.87
C ARG A 74 15.50 -4.23 -19.43
N PRO A 75 16.38 -5.18 -19.77
CA PRO A 75 15.92 -6.48 -20.23
C PRO A 75 15.20 -7.18 -19.07
N ASP A 76 14.11 -7.90 -19.37
CA ASP A 76 13.50 -8.79 -18.38
C ASP A 76 14.41 -10.00 -18.19
N TYR A 77 15.23 -9.96 -17.15
CA TYR A 77 16.20 -11.00 -16.82
C TYR A 77 15.55 -12.37 -16.64
N ARG A 78 14.23 -12.42 -16.34
CA ARG A 78 13.45 -13.64 -16.17
C ARG A 78 13.32 -14.49 -17.44
N HIS A 79 13.51 -13.89 -18.60
CA HIS A 79 13.36 -14.53 -19.92
C HIS A 79 14.69 -14.60 -20.67
N THR A 80 15.80 -14.64 -19.93
CA THR A 80 17.13 -14.86 -20.52
C THR A 80 17.31 -16.35 -20.84
N PRO A 81 18.10 -16.69 -21.88
CA PRO A 81 18.30 -18.10 -22.26
C PRO A 81 18.99 -18.91 -21.16
N GLU A 82 19.77 -18.27 -20.28
CA GLU A 82 20.38 -18.93 -19.11
C GLU A 82 19.32 -19.33 -18.07
N VAL A 83 18.34 -18.46 -17.82
CA VAL A 83 17.21 -18.77 -16.93
C VAL A 83 16.33 -19.87 -17.50
N ASP A 84 16.05 -19.83 -18.81
CA ASP A 84 15.28 -20.88 -19.47
C ASP A 84 16.01 -22.24 -19.42
N ARG A 85 17.35 -22.24 -19.51
CA ARG A 85 18.16 -23.46 -19.30
C ARG A 85 18.04 -23.99 -17.88
N ILE A 86 18.25 -23.16 -16.87
CA ILE A 86 18.14 -23.55 -15.45
C ILE A 86 16.73 -24.09 -15.11
N LEU A 87 15.69 -23.55 -15.73
CA LEU A 87 14.32 -24.02 -15.52
C LEU A 87 14.00 -25.34 -16.23
N THR A 88 14.74 -25.66 -17.28
CA THR A 88 14.55 -26.89 -18.08
C THR A 88 15.45 -28.01 -17.57
N GLU A 89 16.64 -27.69 -17.06
CA GLU A 89 17.60 -28.64 -16.51
C GLU A 89 17.06 -29.28 -15.22
N ASP A 90 17.05 -30.62 -15.17
CA ASP A 90 16.66 -31.34 -13.97
C ASP A 90 17.75 -31.19 -12.89
N PRO A 91 17.41 -30.78 -11.66
CA PRO A 91 18.41 -30.52 -10.62
C PRO A 91 19.07 -31.78 -10.04
N VAL A 92 18.54 -32.97 -10.38
CA VAL A 92 18.96 -34.26 -9.81
C VAL A 92 19.72 -35.12 -10.82
N PHE A 93 19.40 -35.01 -12.12
CA PHE A 93 19.96 -35.87 -13.16
C PHE A 93 20.68 -35.01 -14.20
N GLU A 94 21.92 -35.35 -14.50
CA GLU A 94 22.68 -34.71 -15.57
C GLU A 94 22.25 -35.32 -16.91
N GLU A 95 21.79 -34.48 -17.84
CA GLU A 95 21.51 -34.92 -19.21
C GLU A 95 22.83 -35.13 -19.97
N ASN A 96 23.23 -36.39 -20.16
CA ASN A 96 24.33 -36.71 -21.06
C ASN A 96 23.82 -36.66 -22.52
N LYS A 97 24.38 -35.74 -23.33
CA LYS A 97 23.82 -35.40 -24.66
C LYS A 97 24.09 -36.47 -25.73
N ASP A 98 25.15 -37.25 -25.59
CA ASP A 98 25.56 -38.29 -26.53
C ASP A 98 25.91 -39.60 -25.79
N PRO A 99 24.91 -40.32 -25.24
CA PRO A 99 25.18 -41.56 -24.52
C PRO A 99 25.60 -42.67 -25.48
N THR A 100 26.64 -43.42 -25.13
CA THR A 100 27.06 -44.61 -25.87
C THR A 100 26.04 -45.75 -25.68
N PRO A 101 25.90 -46.69 -26.65
CA PRO A 101 24.94 -47.79 -26.52
C PRO A 101 25.18 -48.66 -25.28
N GLU A 102 26.44 -48.79 -24.85
CA GLU A 102 26.83 -49.51 -23.64
C GLU A 102 26.35 -48.79 -22.36
N GLU A 103 26.56 -47.48 -22.24
CA GLU A 103 26.08 -46.68 -21.10
C GLU A 103 24.54 -46.69 -20.98
N ILE A 104 23.82 -46.75 -22.11
CA ILE A 104 22.36 -46.87 -22.11
C ILE A 104 21.94 -48.22 -21.52
N GLU A 105 22.62 -49.30 -21.89
CA GLU A 105 22.33 -50.64 -21.35
C GLU A 105 22.70 -50.76 -19.87
N GLU A 106 23.83 -50.19 -19.45
CA GLU A 106 24.23 -50.14 -18.04
C GLU A 106 23.24 -49.33 -17.20
N ASN A 107 22.84 -48.15 -17.66
CA ASN A 107 21.81 -47.35 -16.98
C ASN A 107 20.49 -48.12 -16.88
N LYS A 108 20.06 -48.83 -17.93
CA LYS A 108 18.85 -49.65 -17.89
C LYS A 108 18.95 -50.76 -16.84
N LYS A 109 20.07 -51.50 -16.82
CA LYS A 109 20.32 -52.54 -15.81
C LYS A 109 20.32 -51.96 -14.39
N TRP A 110 21.01 -50.84 -14.20
CA TRP A 110 21.03 -50.14 -12.91
C TRP A 110 19.62 -49.72 -12.47
N TRP A 111 18.80 -49.16 -13.37
CA TRP A 111 17.41 -48.79 -13.07
C TRP A 111 16.54 -50.01 -12.76
N GLU A 112 16.76 -51.14 -13.41
CA GLU A 112 16.07 -52.40 -13.13
C GLU A 112 16.45 -52.94 -11.75
N GLU A 113 17.74 -53.01 -11.42
CA GLU A 113 18.24 -53.41 -10.11
C GLU A 113 17.76 -52.46 -9.00
N PHE A 114 17.81 -51.16 -9.25
CA PHE A 114 17.31 -50.14 -8.33
C PHE A 114 15.82 -50.34 -8.05
N ARG A 115 15.00 -50.58 -9.08
CA ARG A 115 13.56 -50.83 -8.90
C ARG A 115 13.26 -52.17 -8.22
N GLN A 116 14.11 -53.18 -8.40
CA GLN A 116 13.98 -54.49 -7.76
C GLN A 116 14.46 -54.50 -6.30
N SER A 117 15.21 -53.47 -5.87
CA SER A 117 15.67 -53.34 -4.49
C SER A 117 14.47 -53.31 -3.53
N PRO A 118 14.41 -54.18 -2.50
CA PRO A 118 13.33 -54.19 -1.52
C PRO A 118 13.17 -52.85 -0.79
N VAL A 119 14.25 -52.10 -0.62
CA VAL A 119 14.22 -50.77 0.00
C VAL A 119 13.49 -49.77 -0.89
N VAL A 120 13.72 -49.80 -2.20
CA VAL A 120 13.06 -48.91 -3.16
C VAL A 120 11.60 -49.28 -3.33
N GLU A 121 11.28 -50.57 -3.34
CA GLU A 121 9.89 -51.05 -3.33
C GLU A 121 9.15 -50.57 -2.06
N PHE A 122 9.80 -50.66 -0.89
CA PHE A 122 9.27 -50.13 0.35
C PHE A 122 9.05 -48.62 0.31
N LEU A 123 10.03 -47.84 -0.17
CA LEU A 123 9.91 -46.39 -0.30
C LEU A 123 8.80 -46.01 -1.27
N LYS A 124 8.71 -46.67 -2.43
CA LYS A 124 7.63 -46.47 -3.39
C LYS A 124 6.27 -46.74 -2.74
N ARG A 125 6.15 -47.83 -1.99
CA ARG A 125 4.92 -48.16 -1.27
C ARG A 125 4.59 -47.14 -0.18
N ALA A 126 5.59 -46.61 0.52
CA ALA A 126 5.41 -45.54 1.50
C ALA A 126 4.91 -44.24 0.84
N GLU A 127 5.42 -43.90 -0.35
CA GLU A 127 4.92 -42.75 -1.12
C GLU A 127 3.49 -42.96 -1.61
N GLU A 128 3.14 -44.14 -2.13
CA GLU A 128 1.75 -44.48 -2.49
C GLU A 128 0.80 -44.35 -1.30
N ILE A 129 1.19 -44.84 -0.12
CA ILE A 129 0.40 -44.71 1.11
C ILE A 129 0.25 -43.22 1.50
N ALA A 130 1.31 -42.43 1.36
CA ALA A 130 1.25 -41.01 1.66
C ALA A 130 0.36 -40.24 0.67
N ASP A 131 0.36 -40.62 -0.62
CA ASP A 131 -0.58 -40.11 -1.61
C ASP A 131 -2.03 -40.47 -1.26
N ASP A 132 -2.30 -41.74 -0.90
CA ASP A 132 -3.61 -42.20 -0.49
C ASP A 132 -4.12 -41.44 0.75
N ILE A 133 -3.25 -41.23 1.76
CA ILE A 133 -3.57 -40.45 2.95
C ILE A 133 -3.89 -39.00 2.57
N ASN A 134 -3.09 -38.38 1.71
CA ASN A 134 -3.32 -37.01 1.28
C ASN A 134 -4.65 -36.88 0.50
N GLU A 135 -4.95 -37.83 -0.39
CA GLU A 135 -6.22 -37.88 -1.10
C GLU A 135 -7.41 -38.03 -0.16
N MET A 136 -7.30 -38.90 0.86
CA MET A 136 -8.31 -39.05 1.89
C MET A 136 -8.53 -37.72 2.64
N GLU A 137 -7.47 -37.02 3.04
CA GLU A 137 -7.57 -35.72 3.70
C GLU A 137 -8.18 -34.64 2.80
N LEU A 138 -7.87 -34.64 1.50
CA LEU A 138 -8.45 -33.70 0.53
C LEU A 138 -9.95 -33.95 0.34
N LYS A 139 -10.36 -35.22 0.17
CA LYS A 139 -11.77 -35.63 0.06
C LYS A 139 -12.54 -35.27 1.33
N GLU A 140 -11.94 -35.50 2.49
CA GLU A 140 -12.52 -35.14 3.77
C GLU A 140 -12.79 -33.64 3.93
N ASN A 141 -11.92 -32.81 3.36
CA ASN A 141 -11.99 -31.34 3.47
C ASN A 141 -12.60 -30.65 2.25
N GLU A 142 -13.18 -31.41 1.31
CA GLU A 142 -13.73 -30.85 0.07
C GLU A 142 -14.94 -29.94 0.32
N HIS A 143 -15.70 -30.20 1.38
CA HIS A 143 -16.97 -29.53 1.64
C HIS A 143 -16.97 -28.82 2.99
N PRO A 144 -16.89 -27.47 3.02
CA PRO A 144 -17.10 -26.73 4.25
C PRO A 144 -18.55 -26.87 4.76
N TYR A 145 -18.70 -26.72 6.08
CA TYR A 145 -19.97 -26.71 6.81
C TYR A 145 -20.99 -25.76 6.16
N ARG A 146 -20.54 -24.57 5.75
CA ARG A 146 -21.37 -23.54 5.15
C ARG A 146 -21.50 -23.75 3.65
N LYS A 147 -22.75 -23.96 3.21
CA LYS A 147 -23.09 -24.10 1.78
C LYS A 147 -22.66 -22.89 0.94
N GLU A 148 -22.78 -21.69 1.51
CA GLU A 148 -22.42 -20.43 0.88
C GLU A 148 -20.95 -20.36 0.42
N ASP A 149 -20.04 -20.99 1.15
CA ASP A 149 -18.61 -20.90 0.91
C ASP A 149 -18.09 -22.02 -0.02
N ARG A 150 -18.93 -23.02 -0.36
CA ARG A 150 -18.54 -24.16 -1.21
C ARG A 150 -18.05 -23.74 -2.59
N ASP A 151 -18.69 -22.76 -3.21
CA ASP A 151 -18.28 -22.27 -4.54
C ASP A 151 -16.89 -21.65 -4.52
N LEU A 152 -16.57 -20.91 -3.46
CA LEU A 152 -15.26 -20.30 -3.28
C LEU A 152 -14.22 -21.39 -3.01
N TRP A 153 -14.56 -22.33 -2.13
CA TRP A 153 -13.70 -23.46 -1.77
C TRP A 153 -13.29 -24.30 -2.98
N LYS A 154 -14.22 -24.57 -3.90
CA LYS A 154 -13.96 -25.29 -5.15
C LYS A 154 -13.08 -24.51 -6.13
N LYS A 155 -13.19 -23.18 -6.15
CA LYS A 155 -12.43 -22.31 -7.06
C LYS A 155 -10.99 -22.09 -6.61
N LEU A 156 -10.71 -22.19 -5.31
CA LEU A 156 -9.37 -21.98 -4.78
C LEU A 156 -8.49 -23.21 -5.08
N PRO A 157 -7.36 -23.05 -5.77
CA PRO A 157 -6.44 -24.16 -6.03
C PRO A 157 -5.63 -24.51 -4.77
N TYR A 158 -5.10 -25.73 -4.69
CA TYR A 158 -4.30 -26.18 -3.55
C TYR A 158 -2.88 -25.63 -3.63
N VAL A 159 -2.30 -25.29 -2.48
CA VAL A 159 -0.90 -24.86 -2.39
C VAL A 159 -0.01 -26.10 -2.50
N THR A 160 1.01 -26.04 -3.35
CA THR A 160 2.04 -27.09 -3.42
C THR A 160 2.81 -27.12 -2.11
N GLY A 161 2.77 -28.26 -1.42
CA GLY A 161 3.53 -28.51 -0.20
C GLY A 161 5.03 -28.69 -0.48
N PRO A 162 5.86 -28.77 0.58
CA PRO A 162 7.30 -29.03 0.45
C PRO A 162 7.61 -30.28 -0.37
N ASP A 163 6.79 -31.33 -0.21
CA ASP A 163 6.93 -32.62 -0.88
C ASP A 163 6.36 -32.63 -2.32
N GLY A 164 5.96 -31.48 -2.86
CA GLY A 164 5.35 -31.36 -4.19
C GLY A 164 3.85 -31.71 -4.24
N ARG A 165 3.32 -32.37 -3.21
CA ARG A 165 1.90 -32.73 -3.07
C ARG A 165 1.00 -31.52 -2.83
N PRO A 166 -0.27 -31.54 -3.24
CA PRO A 166 -1.24 -30.51 -2.86
C PRO A 166 -1.47 -30.56 -1.34
N MET A 167 -1.22 -29.44 -0.66
CA MET A 167 -1.40 -29.31 0.78
C MET A 167 -2.90 -29.25 1.12
N PRO A 168 -3.41 -30.13 2.00
CA PRO A 168 -4.82 -30.17 2.34
C PRO A 168 -5.20 -28.96 3.19
N ARG A 169 -6.26 -28.26 2.77
CA ARG A 169 -6.83 -27.14 3.51
C ARG A 169 -7.89 -27.65 4.47
N LYS A 170 -7.76 -27.37 5.76
CA LYS A 170 -8.72 -27.87 6.75
C LYS A 170 -10.06 -27.16 6.66
N ALA A 171 -11.12 -27.91 6.37
CA ALA A 171 -12.49 -27.40 6.37
C ALA A 171 -13.14 -27.51 7.75
N ILE A 172 -13.85 -26.48 8.20
CA ILE A 172 -14.76 -26.62 9.35
C ILE A 172 -15.98 -27.42 8.89
N LYS A 173 -16.27 -28.56 9.53
CA LYS A 173 -17.33 -29.48 9.11
C LYS A 173 -18.63 -29.28 9.89
N THR A 174 -18.53 -28.91 11.17
CA THR A 174 -19.70 -28.79 12.06
C THR A 174 -19.93 -27.38 12.60
N LYS A 175 -21.18 -27.09 13.00
CA LYS A 175 -21.53 -25.84 13.69
C LYS A 175 -20.79 -25.69 15.02
N ARG A 176 -20.60 -26.81 15.74
CA ARG A 176 -19.90 -26.84 17.02
C ARG A 176 -18.44 -26.44 16.84
N GLU A 177 -17.74 -27.05 15.88
CA GLU A 177 -16.37 -26.65 15.53
C GLU A 177 -16.27 -25.17 15.14
N ALA A 178 -17.22 -24.64 14.37
CA ALA A 178 -17.24 -23.22 14.01
C ALA A 178 -17.37 -22.32 15.26
N SER A 179 -18.26 -22.67 16.18
CA SER A 179 -18.47 -21.95 17.44
C SER A 179 -17.23 -22.02 18.34
N ASP A 180 -16.65 -23.21 18.50
CA ASP A 180 -15.47 -23.44 19.33
C ASP A 180 -14.28 -22.65 18.78
N LYS A 181 -14.04 -22.68 17.46
CA LYS A 181 -13.00 -21.86 16.81
C LYS A 181 -13.22 -20.35 16.99
N PHE A 182 -14.48 -19.90 16.90
CA PHE A 182 -14.79 -18.49 17.11
C PHE A 182 -14.52 -18.06 18.56
N TRP A 183 -14.90 -18.87 19.55
CA TRP A 183 -14.66 -18.56 20.96
C TRP A 183 -13.18 -18.72 21.35
N ASP A 184 -12.45 -19.63 20.73
CA ASP A 184 -10.99 -19.71 20.86
C ASP A 184 -10.32 -18.42 20.38
N PHE A 185 -10.71 -17.95 19.19
CA PHE A 185 -10.25 -16.66 18.67
C PHE A 185 -10.63 -15.50 19.60
N ALA A 186 -11.91 -15.38 19.97
CA ALA A 186 -12.40 -14.27 20.77
C ALA A 186 -11.67 -14.20 22.11
N ARG A 187 -11.47 -15.35 22.78
CA ARG A 187 -10.68 -15.42 24.01
C ARG A 187 -9.26 -14.92 23.79
N GLN A 188 -8.57 -15.39 22.76
CA GLN A 188 -7.19 -14.96 22.48
C GLN A 188 -7.10 -13.46 22.13
N PHE A 189 -8.05 -12.96 21.34
CA PHE A 189 -8.12 -11.55 20.95
C PHE A 189 -8.34 -10.66 22.18
N PHE A 190 -9.36 -10.94 23.00
CA PHE A 190 -9.64 -10.15 24.20
C PHE A 190 -8.55 -10.30 25.28
N PHE A 191 -8.01 -11.49 25.50
CA PHE A 191 -6.88 -11.66 26.42
C PHE A 191 -5.62 -10.91 25.93
N GLY A 192 -5.35 -10.93 24.63
CA GLY A 192 -4.27 -10.14 24.04
C GLY A 192 -4.47 -8.64 24.22
N LEU A 193 -5.70 -8.14 24.02
CA LEU A 193 -6.04 -6.73 24.25
C LEU A 193 -5.83 -6.30 25.71
N TRP A 194 -5.98 -7.25 26.65
CA TRP A 194 -5.74 -7.04 28.09
C TRP A 194 -4.28 -7.28 28.52
N GLY A 195 -3.36 -7.40 27.57
CA GLY A 195 -1.93 -7.56 27.85
C GLY A 195 -1.52 -8.97 28.32
N PHE A 196 -2.41 -9.95 28.27
CA PHE A 196 -2.02 -11.34 28.54
C PHE A 196 -1.24 -11.92 27.36
N ARG A 197 -0.23 -12.74 27.68
CA ARG A 197 0.56 -13.46 26.68
C ARG A 197 -0.36 -14.33 25.82
N GLN A 198 -0.47 -14.00 24.54
CA GLN A 198 -1.21 -14.80 23.57
C GLN A 198 -0.60 -16.21 23.52
N ARG A 199 -1.45 -17.24 23.54
CA ARG A 199 -0.97 -18.61 23.36
C ARG A 199 -0.49 -18.77 21.92
N PRO A 200 0.69 -19.38 21.67
CA PRO A 200 1.13 -19.65 20.31
C PRO A 200 0.09 -20.53 19.60
N TYR A 201 -0.23 -20.17 18.36
CA TYR A 201 -1.18 -20.94 17.56
C TYR A 201 -0.65 -22.38 17.35
N PRO A 202 -1.49 -23.41 17.52
CA PRO A 202 -1.06 -24.78 17.22
C PRO A 202 -0.69 -24.86 15.73
N PRO A 203 0.49 -25.39 15.36
CA PRO A 203 0.96 -25.42 13.97
C PRO A 203 0.00 -26.18 13.02
N GLY A 204 -0.83 -27.08 13.56
CA GLY A 204 -1.84 -27.83 12.79
C GLY A 204 -3.27 -27.27 12.84
N ARG A 205 -3.50 -26.12 13.49
CA ARG A 205 -4.82 -25.47 13.61
C ARG A 205 -4.72 -23.97 13.33
N PRO A 206 -4.46 -23.54 12.08
CA PRO A 206 -4.64 -22.14 11.73
C PRO A 206 -6.08 -21.73 12.05
N ILE A 207 -6.23 -20.67 12.85
CA ILE A 207 -7.54 -20.16 13.24
C ILE A 207 -8.08 -19.32 12.08
N ASP A 208 -8.70 -20.00 11.10
CA ASP A 208 -9.45 -19.31 10.06
C ASP A 208 -10.83 -18.91 10.61
N VAL A 209 -10.85 -17.78 11.33
CA VAL A 209 -12.08 -17.15 11.84
C VAL A 209 -13.00 -16.76 10.70
N ALA A 210 -12.45 -16.40 9.54
CA ALA A 210 -13.24 -16.03 8.37
C ALA A 210 -14.07 -17.23 7.90
N GLN A 211 -13.52 -18.45 7.94
CA GLN A 211 -14.29 -19.67 7.69
C GLN A 211 -15.35 -19.94 8.77
N ALA A 212 -15.05 -19.68 10.06
CA ALA A 212 -16.01 -19.84 11.15
C ALA A 212 -17.23 -18.89 11.00
N ILE A 213 -16.96 -17.63 10.62
CA ILE A 213 -17.97 -16.57 10.40
C ILE A 213 -18.62 -16.67 9.01
N GLY A 214 -17.97 -17.31 8.05
CA GLY A 214 -18.34 -17.48 6.65
C GLY A 214 -18.00 -16.27 5.78
N TYR A 215 -17.34 -16.49 4.65
CA TYR A 215 -16.78 -15.44 3.80
C TYR A 215 -17.87 -14.55 3.20
N LYS A 216 -18.95 -15.12 2.65
CA LYS A 216 -20.07 -14.33 2.10
C LYS A 216 -20.79 -13.50 3.17
N LYS A 217 -20.90 -14.04 4.39
CA LYS A 217 -21.53 -13.34 5.51
C LYS A 217 -20.66 -12.21 6.03
N LEU A 218 -19.35 -12.42 6.09
CA LEU A 218 -18.35 -11.42 6.45
C LEU A 218 -18.42 -10.26 5.45
N GLU A 219 -18.41 -10.56 4.15
CA GLU A 219 -18.50 -9.58 3.08
C GLU A 219 -19.78 -8.73 3.16
N ARG A 220 -20.94 -9.35 3.44
CA ARG A 220 -22.20 -8.61 3.66
C ARG A 220 -22.15 -7.71 4.90
N ARG A 221 -21.61 -8.20 6.02
CA ARG A 221 -21.49 -7.40 7.25
C ARG A 221 -20.59 -6.19 7.06
N TYR A 222 -19.44 -6.36 6.41
CA TYR A 222 -18.56 -5.24 6.13
C TYR A 222 -19.16 -4.30 5.08
N TYR A 223 -19.88 -4.80 4.08
CA TYR A 223 -20.63 -3.93 3.17
C TYR A 223 -21.61 -3.03 3.93
N ASP A 224 -22.41 -3.59 4.85
CA ASP A 224 -23.35 -2.81 5.66
C ASP A 224 -22.65 -1.81 6.58
N PHE A 225 -21.48 -2.19 7.12
CA PHE A 225 -20.64 -1.32 7.93
C PHE A 225 -20.07 -0.15 7.12
N ILE A 226 -19.49 -0.44 5.96
CA ILE A 226 -18.88 0.52 5.04
C ILE A 226 -19.90 1.55 4.55
N MET A 227 -21.15 1.13 4.34
CA MET A 227 -22.25 2.03 3.98
C MET A 227 -22.62 3.02 5.10
N ARG A 228 -22.21 2.75 6.34
CA ARG A 228 -22.46 3.60 7.52
C ARG A 228 -21.23 4.38 7.97
N SER A 229 -20.02 3.89 7.68
CA SER A 229 -18.75 4.53 8.03
C SER A 229 -18.26 5.48 6.92
N GLY A 230 -17.75 6.64 7.29
CA GLY A 230 -17.08 7.59 6.39
C GLY A 230 -15.57 7.61 6.59
N GLY A 231 -14.86 8.51 5.90
CA GLY A 231 -13.45 8.79 6.21
C GLY A 231 -12.45 7.86 5.52
N TRP A 232 -12.53 7.74 4.20
CA TRP A 232 -11.60 6.91 3.42
C TRP A 232 -10.46 7.72 2.81
N TYR A 233 -9.31 7.09 2.70
CA TYR A 233 -8.13 7.64 2.06
C TYR A 233 -7.59 6.66 1.04
N TYR A 234 -7.27 7.10 -0.18
CA TYR A 234 -6.61 6.23 -1.16
C TYR A 234 -5.21 6.76 -1.52
N LYS A 235 -4.32 5.87 -1.97
CA LYS A 235 -3.05 6.26 -2.60
C LYS A 235 -3.26 6.41 -4.10
N ASP A 236 -2.97 7.60 -4.59
CA ASP A 236 -2.91 7.90 -6.01
C ASP A 236 -1.84 7.03 -6.72
N ARG A 237 -1.85 6.96 -8.05
CA ARG A 237 -0.82 6.22 -8.82
C ARG A 237 0.60 6.75 -8.59
N LEU A 238 0.71 8.00 -8.14
CA LEU A 238 1.94 8.66 -7.71
C LEU A 238 2.30 8.38 -6.23
N GLY A 239 1.56 7.52 -5.55
CA GLY A 239 1.77 7.17 -4.13
C GLY A 239 1.28 8.21 -3.12
N ARG A 240 0.65 9.30 -3.58
CA ARG A 240 0.14 10.37 -2.71
C ARG A 240 -1.16 9.97 -2.03
N THR A 241 -1.25 10.20 -0.72
CA THR A 241 -2.48 10.01 0.04
C THR A 241 -3.51 11.09 -0.30
N ARG A 242 -4.73 10.68 -0.64
CA ARG A 242 -5.89 11.55 -0.90
C ARG A 242 -7.00 11.24 0.10
N GLY A 243 -7.55 12.27 0.73
CA GLY A 243 -8.70 12.16 1.63
C GLY A 243 -8.68 13.18 2.76
N PRO A 244 -9.62 13.08 3.73
CA PRO A 244 -10.67 12.06 3.82
C PRO A 244 -11.74 12.21 2.72
N LEU A 245 -12.27 11.08 2.25
CA LEU A 245 -13.31 11.01 1.23
C LEU A 245 -14.52 10.24 1.75
N GLU A 246 -15.69 10.68 1.34
CA GLU A 246 -16.92 9.91 1.51
C GLU A 246 -17.01 8.81 0.44
N LEU A 247 -17.85 7.80 0.73
CA LEU A 247 -18.08 6.68 -0.19
C LEU A 247 -18.55 7.17 -1.57
N ILE A 248 -19.37 8.23 -1.63
CA ILE A 248 -19.86 8.76 -2.90
C ILE A 248 -18.72 9.35 -3.75
N THR A 249 -17.73 9.98 -3.12
CA THR A 249 -16.56 10.51 -3.82
C THR A 249 -15.69 9.37 -4.33
N LEU A 250 -15.56 8.28 -3.58
CA LEU A 250 -14.90 7.06 -4.06
C LEU A 250 -15.62 6.46 -5.27
N LYS A 251 -16.97 6.41 -5.26
CA LYS A 251 -17.75 5.96 -6.43
C LYS A 251 -17.46 6.79 -7.66
N THR A 252 -17.41 8.12 -7.52
CA THR A 252 -17.07 9.02 -8.64
C THR A 252 -15.64 8.83 -9.12
N ALA A 253 -14.68 8.66 -8.20
CA ALA A 253 -13.28 8.41 -8.55
C ALA A 253 -13.11 7.06 -9.27
N TRP A 254 -13.89 6.05 -8.90
CA TRP A 254 -13.92 4.76 -9.57
C TRP A 254 -14.52 4.87 -10.97
N ALA A 255 -15.67 5.55 -11.11
CA ALA A 255 -16.31 5.80 -12.40
C ALA A 255 -15.39 6.56 -13.37
N ALA A 256 -14.60 7.51 -12.83
CA ALA A 256 -13.61 8.27 -13.57
C ALA A 256 -12.34 7.46 -13.91
N GLY A 257 -12.18 6.24 -13.39
CA GLY A 257 -10.99 5.41 -13.59
C GLY A 257 -9.74 5.92 -12.87
N VAL A 258 -9.92 6.79 -11.87
CA VAL A 258 -8.84 7.30 -11.00
C VAL A 258 -8.41 6.22 -10.02
N ILE A 259 -9.38 5.55 -9.40
CA ILE A 259 -9.16 4.42 -8.51
C ILE A 259 -9.70 3.13 -9.14
N ASP A 260 -9.11 2.01 -8.74
CA ASP A 260 -9.44 0.67 -9.21
C ASP A 260 -9.35 -0.36 -8.07
N LYS A 261 -9.52 -1.64 -8.41
CA LYS A 261 -9.47 -2.74 -7.44
C LYS A 261 -8.13 -2.85 -6.71
N TYR A 262 -7.04 -2.45 -7.37
CA TYR A 262 -5.67 -2.61 -6.87
C TYR A 262 -5.16 -1.36 -6.15
N THR A 263 -5.91 -0.27 -6.21
CA THR A 263 -5.60 0.97 -5.53
C THR A 263 -5.61 0.74 -4.02
N PHE A 264 -4.51 1.12 -3.36
CA PHE A 264 -4.41 1.04 -1.90
C PHE A 264 -5.34 2.06 -1.25
N ILE A 265 -6.12 1.60 -0.28
CA ILE A 265 -7.06 2.37 0.48
C ILE A 265 -6.84 2.13 1.98
N TRP A 266 -7.16 3.13 2.77
CA TRP A 266 -7.12 3.11 4.22
C TRP A 266 -8.38 3.77 4.75
N GLY A 267 -8.97 3.17 5.78
CA GLY A 267 -10.10 3.73 6.52
C GLY A 267 -9.71 3.89 7.98
N GLU A 268 -10.45 4.71 8.72
CA GLU A 268 -10.18 4.99 10.14
C GLU A 268 -10.13 3.72 11.01
N ASP A 269 -10.92 2.70 10.66
CA ASP A 269 -10.98 1.40 11.34
C ASP A 269 -10.03 0.33 10.75
N MET A 270 -9.05 0.73 9.93
CA MET A 270 -8.06 -0.18 9.32
C MET A 270 -6.67 0.01 9.92
N ASP A 271 -6.00 -1.09 10.24
CA ASP A 271 -4.63 -1.05 10.76
C ASP A 271 -3.60 -0.67 9.68
N GLU A 272 -3.85 -1.05 8.42
CA GLU A 272 -2.90 -0.90 7.32
C GLU A 272 -3.55 -0.50 5.99
N TRP A 273 -2.73 -0.02 5.06
CA TRP A 273 -3.14 0.25 3.69
C TRP A 273 -3.36 -1.06 2.94
N ALA A 274 -4.56 -1.32 2.46
CA ALA A 274 -4.88 -2.53 1.70
C ALA A 274 -5.48 -2.17 0.33
N PRO A 275 -5.30 -2.99 -0.72
CA PRO A 275 -6.01 -2.79 -1.99
C PRO A 275 -7.53 -2.85 -1.80
N ILE A 276 -8.29 -2.02 -2.52
CA ILE A 276 -9.78 -1.99 -2.43
C ILE A 276 -10.39 -3.38 -2.59
N GLY A 277 -9.85 -4.21 -3.49
CA GLY A 277 -10.32 -5.57 -3.73
C GLY A 277 -10.06 -6.56 -2.61
N MET A 278 -9.15 -6.26 -1.69
CA MET A 278 -8.85 -7.08 -0.51
C MET A 278 -9.70 -6.70 0.71
N VAL A 279 -10.23 -5.48 0.74
CA VAL A 279 -11.12 -5.05 1.82
C VAL A 279 -12.51 -5.65 1.62
N TYR A 280 -12.97 -6.43 2.59
CA TYR A 280 -14.26 -7.12 2.52
C TYR A 280 -15.41 -6.13 2.27
N GLY A 281 -16.21 -6.36 1.23
CA GLY A 281 -17.40 -5.57 0.92
C GLY A 281 -17.14 -4.18 0.31
N LEU A 282 -15.92 -3.65 0.35
CA LEU A 282 -15.61 -2.30 -0.12
C LEU A 282 -15.69 -2.16 -1.64
N GLU A 283 -15.15 -3.13 -2.38
CA GLU A 283 -15.28 -3.17 -3.84
C GLU A 283 -16.75 -3.13 -4.26
N LYS A 284 -17.63 -3.86 -3.56
CA LYS A 284 -19.08 -3.86 -3.84
C LYS A 284 -19.76 -2.55 -3.45
N ALA A 285 -19.31 -1.91 -2.37
CA ALA A 285 -19.84 -0.63 -1.92
C ALA A 285 -19.49 0.52 -2.88
N ILE A 286 -18.29 0.49 -3.48
CA ILE A 286 -17.82 1.50 -4.43
C ILE A 286 -18.27 1.17 -5.87
N ALA A 287 -18.03 -0.05 -6.35
CA ALA A 287 -18.32 -0.45 -7.72
C ALA A 287 -19.74 -1.01 -7.87
N THR A 288 -20.75 -0.18 -7.58
CA THR A 288 -22.16 -0.49 -7.87
C THR A 288 -22.38 -0.66 -9.39
N TRP A 289 -23.47 -1.33 -9.80
CA TRP A 289 -23.71 -1.63 -11.21
C TRP A 289 -23.69 -0.37 -12.11
N GLU A 290 -24.26 0.74 -11.62
CA GLU A 290 -24.25 2.05 -12.30
C GLU A 290 -22.82 2.61 -12.48
N VAL A 291 -21.98 2.49 -11.44
CA VAL A 291 -20.59 2.95 -11.44
C VAL A 291 -19.74 2.09 -12.37
N ARG A 292 -20.00 0.78 -12.43
CA ARG A 292 -19.32 -0.13 -13.36
C ARG A 292 -19.68 0.17 -14.81
N LEU A 293 -20.93 0.52 -15.10
CA LEU A 293 -21.33 0.99 -16.42
C LEU A 293 -20.66 2.32 -16.78
N GLY A 294 -20.62 3.27 -15.84
CA GLY A 294 -19.90 4.53 -16.01
C GLY A 294 -18.40 4.31 -16.30
N ALA A 295 -17.73 3.47 -15.52
CA ALA A 295 -16.33 3.10 -15.71
C ALA A 295 -16.10 2.36 -17.05
N ALA A 296 -17.03 1.51 -17.47
CA ALA A 296 -16.95 0.82 -18.75
C ALA A 296 -17.09 1.81 -19.93
N ALA A 297 -17.98 2.80 -19.82
CA ALA A 297 -18.16 3.84 -20.82
C ALA A 297 -16.93 4.76 -20.92
N THR A 298 -16.36 5.19 -19.80
CA THR A 298 -15.12 5.99 -19.79
C THR A 298 -13.95 5.20 -20.34
N ALA A 299 -13.81 3.93 -19.97
CA ALA A 299 -12.80 3.03 -20.53
C ALA A 299 -13.00 2.80 -22.03
N PHE A 300 -14.23 2.66 -22.52
CA PHE A 300 -14.55 2.51 -23.93
C PHE A 300 -14.12 3.75 -24.74
N ILE A 301 -14.48 4.95 -24.27
CA ILE A 301 -14.07 6.21 -24.90
C ILE A 301 -12.54 6.33 -24.92
N HIS A 302 -11.88 6.03 -23.80
CA HIS A 302 -10.42 6.07 -23.70
C HIS A 302 -9.74 5.06 -24.63
N LYS A 303 -10.30 3.85 -24.79
CA LYS A 303 -9.80 2.84 -25.73
C LYS A 303 -9.96 3.29 -27.18
N LEU A 304 -11.13 3.85 -27.53
CA LEU A 304 -11.36 4.41 -28.86
C LEU A 304 -10.37 5.55 -29.18
N GLN A 305 -10.11 6.45 -28.22
CA GLN A 305 -9.13 7.53 -28.38
C GLN A 305 -7.71 7.00 -28.62
N LYS A 306 -7.35 5.88 -28.00
CA LYS A 306 -6.01 5.26 -28.13
C LYS A 306 -5.92 4.24 -29.27
N GLY A 307 -6.99 4.01 -30.04
CA GLY A 307 -7.03 3.00 -31.10
C GLY A 307 -6.94 1.55 -30.59
N ILE A 308 -7.24 1.31 -29.32
CA ILE A 308 -7.23 -0.02 -28.70
C ILE A 308 -8.62 -0.63 -28.90
N SER A 309 -8.68 -1.93 -29.25
CA SER A 309 -9.97 -2.62 -29.38
C SER A 309 -10.78 -2.56 -28.07
N PRO A 310 -12.09 -2.25 -28.12
CA PRO A 310 -12.97 -2.23 -26.95
C PRO A 310 -12.93 -3.50 -26.11
N TRP A 311 -12.72 -4.63 -26.78
CA TRP A 311 -12.78 -5.97 -26.23
C TRP A 311 -11.48 -6.42 -25.55
N THR A 312 -10.36 -5.75 -25.82
CA THR A 312 -9.09 -6.09 -25.19
C THR A 312 -9.09 -5.59 -23.74
N PRO A 313 -8.89 -6.45 -22.73
CA PRO A 313 -8.77 -6.00 -21.35
C PRO A 313 -7.59 -5.04 -21.21
N LEU A 314 -7.70 -4.09 -20.27
CA LEU A 314 -6.55 -3.26 -19.89
C LEU A 314 -5.55 -4.15 -19.15
N GLU A 315 -4.26 -3.83 -19.29
CA GLU A 315 -3.20 -4.54 -18.57
C GLU A 315 -3.47 -4.55 -17.06
N GLY A 316 -3.36 -5.71 -16.41
CA GLY A 316 -3.70 -5.91 -15.00
C GLY A 316 -5.20 -6.08 -14.69
N PHE A 317 -6.11 -5.78 -15.63
CA PHE A 317 -7.57 -5.96 -15.47
C PHE A 317 -8.10 -7.25 -16.08
N GLU A 318 -7.22 -8.14 -16.51
CA GLU A 318 -7.58 -9.46 -17.01
C GLU A 318 -8.25 -10.29 -15.91
N LYS A 319 -9.40 -10.88 -16.24
CA LYS A 319 -10.09 -11.80 -15.32
C LYS A 319 -9.35 -13.14 -15.30
N LYS A 320 -8.42 -13.26 -14.37
CA LYS A 320 -7.67 -14.50 -14.15
C LYS A 320 -8.39 -15.39 -13.14
N SER A 321 -8.39 -16.70 -13.40
CA SER A 321 -8.84 -17.69 -12.42
C SER A 321 -7.83 -17.78 -11.26
N TYR A 322 -8.26 -18.25 -10.09
CA TYR A 322 -7.33 -18.44 -8.97
C TYR A 322 -6.20 -19.43 -9.31
N LYS A 323 -6.51 -20.45 -10.11
CA LYS A 323 -5.51 -21.40 -10.61
C LYS A 323 -4.45 -20.71 -11.47
N GLN A 324 -4.88 -19.90 -12.45
CA GLN A 324 -3.96 -19.10 -13.27
C GLN A 324 -3.13 -18.13 -12.42
N LEU A 325 -3.73 -17.43 -11.46
CA LEU A 325 -3.00 -16.54 -10.56
C LEU A 325 -1.95 -17.27 -9.73
N GLN A 326 -2.27 -18.48 -9.26
CA GLN A 326 -1.31 -19.30 -8.53
C GLN A 326 -0.19 -19.81 -9.42
N GLU A 327 -0.51 -20.29 -10.62
CA GLU A 327 0.46 -20.78 -11.61
C GLU A 327 1.42 -19.65 -12.02
N GLU A 328 0.90 -18.46 -12.35
CA GLU A 328 1.71 -17.29 -12.65
C GLU A 328 2.60 -16.88 -11.47
N ALA A 329 2.09 -16.95 -10.23
CA ALA A 329 2.89 -16.63 -9.04
C ALA A 329 4.01 -17.66 -8.80
N ILE A 330 3.73 -18.95 -9.00
CA ILE A 330 4.71 -20.04 -8.89
C ILE A 330 5.76 -19.91 -9.99
N GLU A 331 5.34 -19.71 -11.24
CA GLU A 331 6.22 -19.52 -12.39
C GLU A 331 7.11 -18.29 -12.21
N ARG A 332 6.54 -17.16 -11.78
CA ARG A 332 7.28 -15.94 -11.49
C ARG A 332 8.31 -16.17 -10.38
N LYS A 333 7.93 -16.84 -9.29
CA LYS A 333 8.86 -17.18 -8.21
C LYS A 333 9.99 -18.11 -8.69
N ARG A 334 9.67 -19.13 -9.50
CA ARG A 334 10.67 -20.03 -10.09
C ARG A 334 11.65 -19.27 -10.98
N ARG A 335 11.15 -18.40 -11.86
CA ARG A 335 11.98 -17.51 -12.68
C ARG A 335 12.83 -16.58 -11.83
N ASP A 336 12.27 -15.97 -10.78
CA ASP A 336 13.02 -15.10 -9.88
C ASP A 336 14.17 -15.86 -9.19
N MET A 337 13.93 -17.09 -8.74
CA MET A 337 14.96 -17.95 -8.16
C MET A 337 16.01 -18.37 -9.20
N ALA A 338 15.60 -18.69 -10.42
CA ALA A 338 16.52 -19.05 -11.50
C ALA A 338 17.39 -17.84 -11.94
N VAL A 339 16.84 -16.63 -11.95
CA VAL A 339 17.61 -15.39 -12.17
C VAL A 339 18.67 -15.23 -11.08
N LEU A 340 18.31 -15.47 -9.81
CA LEU A 340 19.26 -15.40 -8.71
C LEU A 340 20.33 -16.48 -8.85
N GLN A 341 19.97 -17.71 -9.20
CA GLN A 341 20.91 -18.81 -9.42
C GLN A 341 21.89 -18.52 -10.56
N ALA A 342 21.41 -17.99 -11.69
CA ALA A 342 22.26 -17.58 -12.82
C ALA A 342 23.26 -16.46 -12.46
N ASN A 343 23.00 -15.70 -11.38
CA ASN A 343 23.76 -14.52 -11.01
C ASN A 343 24.34 -14.60 -9.58
N ASP A 344 24.65 -15.81 -9.10
CA ASP A 344 25.29 -16.05 -7.79
C ASP A 344 24.54 -15.42 -6.61
N GLY A 345 23.21 -15.45 -6.65
CA GLY A 345 22.33 -14.90 -5.61
C GLY A 345 22.12 -13.40 -5.67
N ILE A 346 22.62 -12.70 -6.70
CA ILE A 346 22.48 -11.25 -6.86
C ILE A 346 21.54 -10.94 -8.00
N TRP A 347 20.50 -10.14 -7.75
CA TRP A 347 19.63 -9.68 -8.83
C TRP A 347 20.43 -8.79 -9.82
N PRO A 348 20.40 -9.04 -11.13
CA PRO A 348 21.28 -8.36 -12.10
C PRO A 348 21.25 -6.84 -12.03
N GLY A 349 20.08 -6.24 -11.83
CA GLY A 349 19.99 -4.79 -11.74
C GLY A 349 20.51 -4.17 -10.44
N VAL A 350 20.89 -4.99 -9.45
CA VAL A 350 21.62 -4.51 -8.25
C VAL A 350 23.09 -4.25 -8.58
N ARG A 351 23.65 -4.96 -9.59
CA ARG A 351 25.02 -4.75 -10.08
C ARG A 351 25.14 -3.49 -10.95
N THR A 352 24.03 -2.93 -11.44
CA THR A 352 24.07 -1.75 -12.31
C THR A 352 24.57 -0.54 -11.51
N PRO A 353 25.66 0.12 -11.96
CA PRO A 353 26.22 1.28 -11.26
C PRO A 353 25.21 2.39 -11.05
N SER A 354 24.23 2.57 -11.94
CA SER A 354 23.13 3.54 -11.83
C SER A 354 22.10 3.20 -10.76
N HIS A 355 21.80 1.92 -10.52
CA HIS A 355 20.92 1.49 -9.43
C HIS A 355 21.62 1.62 -8.07
N ALA A 356 22.91 1.27 -8.01
CA ALA A 356 23.75 1.54 -6.86
C ALA A 356 23.93 3.05 -6.63
N LEU A 357 24.11 3.86 -7.68
CA LEU A 357 24.12 5.32 -7.63
C LEU A 357 22.77 5.87 -7.21
N PHE A 358 21.65 5.28 -7.60
CA PHE A 358 20.31 5.73 -7.19
C PHE A 358 20.06 5.43 -5.70
N LEU A 359 20.47 4.27 -5.21
CA LEU A 359 20.43 3.92 -3.78
C LEU A 359 21.43 4.73 -2.94
N TRP A 360 22.58 5.12 -3.52
CA TRP A 360 23.63 5.88 -2.86
C TRP A 360 23.39 7.40 -2.92
N ALA A 361 22.89 7.90 -4.05
CA ALA A 361 22.54 9.28 -4.30
C ALA A 361 21.05 9.58 -4.08
N SER A 362 20.33 8.69 -3.38
CA SER A 362 19.18 9.10 -2.57
C SER A 362 19.59 10.05 -1.43
N GLY A 363 20.87 10.44 -1.36
CA GLY A 363 21.33 11.70 -0.76
C GLY A 363 20.84 12.94 -1.54
N SER A 364 20.94 14.09 -0.87
CA SER A 364 20.19 15.34 -1.12
C SER A 364 20.25 15.98 -2.51
N GLU A 365 21.12 15.55 -3.43
CA GLU A 365 21.34 16.23 -4.72
C GLU A 365 20.61 15.58 -5.90
N LEU A 366 20.52 14.24 -5.93
CA LEU A 366 19.77 13.54 -6.99
C LEU A 366 18.27 13.53 -6.69
N THR A 367 17.88 13.63 -5.41
CA THR A 367 16.50 13.90 -5.00
C THR A 367 15.98 15.19 -5.59
N THR A 368 16.72 16.30 -5.55
CA THR A 368 16.28 17.60 -6.11
C THR A 368 16.05 17.60 -7.62
N ILE A 369 16.71 16.70 -8.35
CA ILE A 369 16.66 16.60 -9.82
C ILE A 369 15.57 15.61 -10.26
N LEU A 370 15.37 14.52 -9.49
CA LEU A 370 14.20 13.62 -9.60
C LEU A 370 12.90 14.33 -9.16
N GLU A 371 13.00 15.27 -8.22
CA GLU A 371 11.92 16.13 -7.74
C GLU A 371 11.67 17.38 -8.60
N ALA A 372 12.48 17.61 -9.65
CA ALA A 372 12.32 18.78 -10.53
C ALA A 372 10.99 18.78 -11.30
N ASP A 373 10.28 17.65 -11.33
CA ASP A 373 8.90 17.56 -11.82
C ASP A 373 7.82 17.53 -10.71
N HIS A 374 8.17 17.92 -9.46
CA HIS A 374 7.37 18.68 -8.48
C HIS A 374 8.00 18.64 -7.06
N MET A 375 8.48 19.81 -6.63
CA MET A 375 8.92 20.25 -5.27
C MET A 375 10.33 19.83 -4.80
N PRO A 376 11.31 20.76 -4.72
CA PRO A 376 12.58 20.49 -4.09
C PRO A 376 12.50 20.69 -2.56
N ASN A 377 13.16 19.79 -1.81
CA ASN A 377 13.61 20.00 -0.43
C ASN A 377 12.53 20.30 0.62
N LYS A 378 11.79 19.26 1.02
CA LYS A 378 10.75 19.42 2.04
C LYS A 378 11.25 19.47 3.49
N PHE A 379 12.51 19.11 3.78
CA PHE A 379 13.03 19.06 5.16
C PHE A 379 14.52 19.39 5.23
N ILE A 380 14.93 20.10 6.30
CA ILE A 380 16.35 20.22 6.67
C ILE A 380 16.89 18.79 6.86
N PRO A 381 17.92 18.36 6.11
CA PRO A 381 18.47 17.01 6.21
C PRO A 381 18.83 16.68 7.67
N LYS A 382 18.62 15.43 8.08
CA LYS A 382 18.87 14.98 9.46
C LYS A 382 20.27 15.37 9.96
N GLU A 383 21.26 15.30 9.08
CA GLU A 383 22.64 15.70 9.38
C GLU A 383 22.77 17.21 9.65
N LEU A 384 22.09 18.03 8.87
CA LEU A 384 22.04 19.48 9.01
C LEU A 384 21.28 19.88 10.29
N ARG A 385 20.25 19.12 10.69
CA ARG A 385 19.58 19.26 12.00
C ARG A 385 20.54 18.96 13.16
N TYR A 386 21.38 17.93 13.04
CA TYR A 386 22.41 17.66 14.04
C TYR A 386 23.48 18.76 14.10
N ARG A 387 23.87 19.32 12.96
CA ARG A 387 24.78 20.47 12.92
C ARG A 387 24.13 21.72 13.55
N LEU A 388 22.87 21.99 13.25
CA LEU A 388 22.10 23.09 13.85
C LEU A 388 21.89 22.91 15.36
N ALA A 389 21.58 21.70 15.83
CA ALA A 389 21.45 21.40 17.25
C ALA A 389 22.80 21.48 18.00
N LYS A 390 23.92 21.25 17.31
CA LYS A 390 25.28 21.48 17.86
C LYS A 390 25.61 22.96 17.96
N ILE A 391 25.20 23.77 16.99
CA ILE A 391 25.45 25.22 16.96
C ILE A 391 24.51 25.97 17.93
N ILE A 392 23.26 25.52 18.03
CA ILE A 392 22.21 26.07 18.89
C ILE A 392 21.83 25.00 19.92
N PRO A 393 22.58 24.88 21.04
CA PRO A 393 22.26 23.90 22.07
C PRO A 393 20.88 24.22 22.68
N GLY A 394 19.96 23.27 22.55
CA GLY A 394 18.57 23.40 23.02
C GLY A 394 17.52 23.59 21.93
N LEU A 395 17.92 23.62 20.65
CA LEU A 395 17.01 23.70 19.51
C LEU A 395 16.02 22.53 19.50
N ARG A 396 14.73 22.82 19.70
CA ARG A 396 13.68 21.81 19.85
C ARG A 396 13.12 21.42 18.47
N PRO A 397 12.59 20.19 18.31
CA PRO A 397 12.13 19.72 17.00
C PRO A 397 11.10 20.62 16.28
N TRP A 398 10.24 21.33 17.03
CA TRP A 398 9.27 22.27 16.44
C TRP A 398 9.89 23.63 16.06
N GLU A 399 11.02 24.00 16.65
CA GLU A 399 11.75 25.23 16.29
C GLU A 399 12.49 25.02 14.95
N VAL A 400 12.98 23.80 14.69
CA VAL A 400 13.48 23.39 13.36
C VAL A 400 12.39 23.56 12.29
N LEU A 401 11.14 23.21 12.62
CA LEU A 401 9.98 23.42 11.75
C LEU A 401 9.69 24.91 11.48
N SER A 402 9.90 25.79 12.47
CA SER A 402 9.72 27.23 12.28
C SER A 402 10.77 27.85 11.36
N VAL A 403 12.00 27.31 11.38
CA VAL A 403 13.07 27.68 10.43
C VAL A 403 12.71 27.22 9.01
N GLU A 404 12.18 26.01 8.85
CA GLU A 404 11.69 25.49 7.56
C GLU A 404 10.56 26.39 7.00
N GLN A 405 9.59 26.79 7.82
CA GLN A 405 8.50 27.68 7.41
C GLN A 405 8.98 29.10 7.03
N ALA A 406 9.97 29.63 7.74
CA ALA A 406 10.56 30.93 7.42
C ALA A 406 11.31 30.87 6.08
N MET A 407 12.08 29.80 5.83
CA MET A 407 12.75 29.58 4.55
C MET A 407 11.75 29.44 3.41
N ASP A 408 10.65 28.71 3.59
CA ASP A 408 9.59 28.59 2.58
C ASP A 408 8.98 29.95 2.23
N LYS A 409 8.74 30.79 3.24
CA LYS A 409 8.19 32.14 3.04
C LYS A 409 9.15 33.07 2.29
N ILE A 410 10.45 32.95 2.57
CA ILE A 410 11.52 33.71 1.89
C ILE A 410 11.68 33.22 0.44
N THR A 411 11.64 31.91 0.22
CA THR A 411 11.94 31.28 -1.07
C THR A 411 10.78 31.43 -2.06
N TYR A 412 9.54 31.35 -1.59
CA TYR A 412 8.35 31.35 -2.43
C TYR A 412 7.47 32.59 -2.28
N GLY A 413 7.99 33.67 -1.67
CA GLY A 413 7.29 34.95 -1.53
C GLY A 413 5.99 34.90 -0.71
N GLY A 414 5.70 33.77 -0.05
CA GLY A 414 4.43 33.53 0.65
C GLY A 414 3.24 33.16 -0.25
N GLU A 415 3.44 32.89 -1.55
CA GLU A 415 2.37 32.60 -2.52
C GLU A 415 1.99 31.11 -2.63
N TRP A 416 2.63 30.23 -1.86
CA TRP A 416 2.39 28.79 -1.92
C TRP A 416 0.99 28.41 -1.36
N TYR A 417 0.24 27.55 -2.07
CA TYR A 417 -1.13 27.09 -1.70
C TYR A 417 -1.24 26.21 -0.44
N ARG A 418 -0.21 26.16 0.42
CA ARG A 418 -0.35 25.52 1.73
C ARG A 418 -0.77 26.58 2.72
N GLU A 419 -2.01 26.49 3.18
CA GLU A 419 -2.39 27.20 4.39
C GLU A 419 -1.44 26.81 5.54
N PRO A 420 -1.10 27.74 6.45
CA PRO A 420 -0.20 27.47 7.56
C PRO A 420 -0.63 26.20 8.31
N LEU A 421 0.29 25.28 8.59
CA LEU A 421 -0.02 24.10 9.39
C LEU A 421 -0.54 24.54 10.78
N GLY A 422 -1.83 24.27 11.04
CA GLY A 422 -2.62 24.81 12.15
C GLY A 422 -3.78 25.74 11.73
N SER A 423 -3.91 26.08 10.45
CA SER A 423 -5.07 26.83 9.90
C SER A 423 -6.35 26.01 9.92
N TYR A 424 -6.24 24.70 9.71
CA TYR A 424 -7.28 23.73 9.96
C TYR A 424 -7.24 23.37 11.44
N THR A 425 -8.02 24.09 12.24
CA THR A 425 -8.52 23.52 13.48
C THR A 425 -9.40 22.34 13.09
N THR A 426 -9.15 21.14 13.61
CA THR A 426 -10.04 19.96 13.52
C THR A 426 -11.40 20.17 14.19
N GLY A 427 -11.69 21.40 14.63
CA GLY A 427 -12.98 21.80 15.14
C GLY A 427 -14.03 21.85 14.03
N PRO A 428 -15.27 21.48 14.32
CA PRO A 428 -16.36 21.50 13.35
C PRO A 428 -16.54 22.90 12.71
N PRO A 429 -16.94 22.97 11.43
CA PRO A 429 -16.90 24.20 10.61
C PRO A 429 -17.71 25.37 11.19
N TYR A 430 -18.69 25.11 12.06
CA TYR A 430 -19.47 26.15 12.73
C TYR A 430 -18.64 27.02 13.69
N ILE A 431 -17.50 26.55 14.20
CA ILE A 431 -16.67 27.30 15.15
C ILE A 431 -16.13 28.59 14.53
N ARG A 432 -15.81 28.57 13.22
CA ARG A 432 -15.36 29.76 12.49
C ARG A 432 -16.47 30.81 12.39
N HIS A 433 -17.69 30.37 12.11
CA HIS A 433 -18.87 31.24 12.07
C HIS A 433 -19.18 31.79 13.46
N TRP A 434 -19.22 30.93 14.49
CA TRP A 434 -19.41 31.31 15.88
C TRP A 434 -18.38 32.35 16.36
N ASN A 435 -17.08 32.13 16.09
CA ASN A 435 -16.03 33.08 16.45
C ASN A 435 -16.19 34.44 15.76
N ARG A 436 -16.65 34.45 14.51
CA ARG A 436 -16.93 35.69 13.77
C ARG A 436 -18.12 36.43 14.38
N ASP A 437 -19.18 35.70 14.73
CA ASP A 437 -20.39 36.26 15.32
C ASP A 437 -20.11 36.81 16.72
N VAL A 438 -19.36 36.07 17.55
CA VAL A 438 -18.92 36.51 18.88
C VAL A 438 -18.05 37.77 18.79
N LYS A 439 -17.09 37.83 17.84
CA LYS A 439 -16.28 39.04 17.62
C LYS A 439 -17.14 40.23 17.17
N SER A 440 -18.15 39.99 16.33
CA SER A 440 -19.09 41.03 15.89
C SER A 440 -19.94 41.55 17.04
N LEU A 441 -20.49 40.65 17.85
CA LEU A 441 -21.22 40.96 19.07
C LEU A 441 -20.37 41.77 20.05
N PHE A 442 -19.13 41.33 20.30
CA PHE A 442 -18.21 42.01 21.20
C PHE A 442 -17.86 43.42 20.70
N ARG A 443 -17.57 43.59 19.41
CA ARG A 443 -17.33 44.92 18.81
C ARG A 443 -18.56 45.82 18.95
N THR A 444 -19.74 45.29 18.66
CA THR A 444 -21.00 46.04 18.75
C THR A 444 -21.26 46.47 20.19
N PHE A 445 -21.10 45.55 21.14
CA PHE A 445 -21.22 45.82 22.57
C PHE A 445 -20.20 46.87 23.02
N SER A 446 -18.91 46.69 22.72
CA SER A 446 -17.84 47.63 23.08
C SER A 446 -18.09 49.03 22.51
N ASN A 447 -18.49 49.14 21.24
CA ASN A 447 -18.84 50.41 20.62
C ASN A 447 -20.06 51.07 21.28
N LEU A 448 -21.09 50.27 21.61
CA LEU A 448 -22.28 50.76 22.28
C LEU A 448 -21.94 51.23 23.70
N SER A 449 -21.22 50.43 24.47
CA SER A 449 -20.75 50.76 25.82
C SER A 449 -19.90 52.02 25.82
N TYR A 450 -18.99 52.19 24.85
CA TYR A 450 -18.18 53.41 24.72
C TYR A 450 -19.04 54.64 24.42
N ARG A 451 -20.00 54.52 23.49
CA ARG A 451 -20.94 55.61 23.17
C ARG A 451 -21.83 55.98 24.35
N VAL A 452 -22.34 54.98 25.08
CA VAL A 452 -23.16 55.17 26.27
C VAL A 452 -22.35 55.81 27.38
N TYR A 453 -21.13 55.32 27.65
CA TYR A 453 -20.21 55.90 28.62
C TYR A 453 -19.93 57.37 28.31
N ASN A 454 -19.55 57.69 27.07
CA ASN A 454 -19.29 59.08 26.65
C ASN A 454 -20.54 59.96 26.75
N LYS A 455 -21.73 59.42 26.49
CA LYS A 455 -22.98 60.17 26.66
C LYS A 455 -23.25 60.45 28.13
N LEU A 456 -23.13 59.44 29.00
CA LEU A 456 -23.35 59.56 30.43
C LEU A 456 -22.36 60.53 31.08
N GLN A 457 -21.08 60.45 30.71
CA GLN A 457 -20.04 61.38 31.13
C GLN A 457 -20.36 62.83 30.77
N ARG A 458 -20.94 63.07 29.58
CA ARG A 458 -21.33 64.41 29.14
C ARG A 458 -22.63 64.90 29.78
N SER A 459 -23.56 64.00 30.09
CA SER A 459 -24.90 64.36 30.56
C SER A 459 -25.05 64.39 32.09
N ILE A 460 -24.21 63.66 32.83
CA ILE A 460 -24.31 63.50 34.28
C ILE A 460 -23.05 64.09 34.92
N PRO A 461 -23.14 65.25 35.61
CA PRO A 461 -22.04 65.80 36.38
C PRO A 461 -21.57 64.82 37.45
N GLY A 462 -20.26 64.59 37.55
CA GLY A 462 -19.66 63.69 38.56
C GLY A 462 -19.68 62.20 38.22
N PHE A 463 -20.14 61.81 37.02
CA PHE A 463 -20.14 60.40 36.57
C PHE A 463 -18.73 59.77 36.54
N ASP A 464 -17.70 60.56 36.22
CA ASP A 464 -16.32 60.08 36.15
C ASP A 464 -15.79 59.59 37.51
N LEU A 465 -16.07 60.34 38.59
CA LEU A 465 -15.71 59.95 39.96
C LEU A 465 -16.38 58.65 40.39
N VAL A 466 -17.65 58.44 40.01
CA VAL A 466 -18.36 57.19 40.28
C VAL A 466 -17.72 56.04 39.52
N MET A 467 -17.36 56.24 38.26
CA MET A 467 -16.73 55.20 37.44
C MET A 467 -15.30 54.87 37.88
N GLU A 468 -14.55 55.83 38.41
CA GLU A 468 -13.24 55.59 39.05
C GLU A 468 -13.37 54.68 40.27
N ASN A 469 -14.34 54.94 41.16
CA ASN A 469 -14.60 54.07 42.30
C ASN A 469 -15.02 52.65 41.87
N VAL A 470 -15.87 52.54 40.85
CA VAL A 470 -16.29 51.23 40.30
C VAL A 470 -15.10 50.46 39.70
N ARG A 471 -14.19 51.14 39.01
CA ARG A 471 -12.97 50.53 38.47
C ARG A 471 -12.04 50.06 39.58
N ALA A 472 -11.79 50.91 40.58
CA ALA A 472 -10.97 50.55 41.74
C ALA A 472 -11.54 49.34 42.49
N GLU A 473 -12.87 49.26 42.64
CA GLU A 473 -13.51 48.11 43.28
C GLU A 473 -13.43 46.83 42.41
N ALA A 474 -13.52 46.98 41.08
CA ALA A 474 -13.37 45.87 40.15
C ALA A 474 -11.94 45.32 40.14
N ASP A 475 -10.93 46.18 40.09
CA ASP A 475 -9.51 45.81 40.14
C ASP A 475 -9.19 45.08 41.46
N ALA A 476 -9.66 45.60 42.59
CA ALA A 476 -9.51 44.96 43.89
C ALA A 476 -10.22 43.59 44.00
N ARG A 477 -11.29 43.35 43.23
CA ARG A 477 -11.92 42.02 43.14
C ARG A 477 -11.11 41.07 42.25
N ASP A 478 -10.55 41.56 41.16
CA ASP A 478 -9.77 40.74 40.23
C ASP A 478 -8.41 40.36 40.80
N ASP A 479 -7.79 41.22 41.60
CA ASP A 479 -6.57 40.90 42.34
C ASP A 479 -6.81 39.81 43.38
N ARG A 480 -7.90 39.91 44.16
CA ARG A 480 -8.33 38.83 45.07
C ARG A 480 -8.57 37.49 44.35
N ARG A 481 -9.14 37.52 43.14
CA ARG A 481 -9.33 36.30 42.32
C ARG A 481 -8.04 35.75 41.74
N ARG A 482 -7.06 36.61 41.44
CA ARG A 482 -5.73 36.19 40.98
C ARG A 482 -4.97 35.55 42.12
N GLU A 483 -4.91 36.19 43.28
CA GLU A 483 -4.29 35.64 44.49
C GLU A 483 -4.89 34.29 44.87
N LYS A 484 -6.22 34.15 44.82
CA LYS A 484 -6.88 32.88 45.09
C LYS A 484 -6.49 31.78 44.09
N ARG A 485 -6.45 32.08 42.79
CA ARG A 485 -6.03 31.12 41.76
C ARG A 485 -4.54 30.75 41.87
N GLU A 486 -3.69 31.69 42.25
CA GLU A 486 -2.28 31.41 42.50
C GLU A 486 -2.08 30.54 43.74
N ALA A 487 -2.84 30.79 44.81
CA ALA A 487 -2.85 29.95 46.00
C ALA A 487 -3.34 28.52 45.68
N GLU A 488 -4.42 28.38 44.90
CA GLU A 488 -4.91 27.07 44.44
C GLU A 488 -3.86 26.34 43.60
N LYS A 489 -3.21 27.01 42.65
CA LYS A 489 -2.13 26.41 41.84
C LYS A 489 -0.91 26.00 42.67
N ARG A 490 -0.54 26.79 43.68
CA ARG A 490 0.56 26.44 44.60
C ARG A 490 0.20 25.23 45.45
N ALA A 491 -1.03 25.18 45.97
CA ALA A 491 -1.53 24.03 46.72
C ALA A 491 -1.58 22.75 45.86
N GLU A 492 -2.05 22.84 44.60
CA GLU A 492 -2.04 21.71 43.66
C GLU A 492 -0.61 21.24 43.34
N ALA A 493 0.34 22.15 43.17
CA ALA A 493 1.74 21.81 42.93
C ALA A 493 2.42 21.17 44.15
N GLU A 494 2.12 21.65 45.37
CA GLU A 494 2.62 21.06 46.61
C GLU A 494 2.01 19.68 46.89
N GLU A 495 0.72 19.48 46.60
CA GLU A 495 0.05 18.17 46.65
C GLU A 495 0.67 17.18 45.66
N ALA A 496 1.01 17.63 44.45
CA ALA A 496 1.65 16.79 43.43
C ALA A 496 3.08 16.35 43.81
N ILE A 497 3.81 17.15 44.60
CA ILE A 497 5.20 16.87 45.00
C ILE A 497 5.27 16.04 46.28
N PHE A 498 4.41 16.29 47.28
CA PHE A 498 4.54 15.67 48.61
C PHE A 498 3.43 14.65 48.94
N GLY A 499 2.44 14.45 48.06
CA GLY A 499 1.45 13.37 48.17
C GLY A 499 0.55 13.41 49.41
N ARG A 500 0.54 14.52 50.17
CA ARG A 500 -0.28 14.69 51.37
C ARG A 500 -1.24 15.86 51.18
N LYS A 501 -2.55 15.56 51.19
CA LYS A 501 -3.61 16.57 51.26
C LYS A 501 -3.44 17.40 52.55
N VAL A 502 -3.01 18.64 52.41
CA VAL A 502 -3.11 19.63 53.49
C VAL A 502 -4.48 20.29 53.32
N SER A 503 -5.44 19.91 54.17
CA SER A 503 -6.76 20.55 54.14
C SER A 503 -6.64 21.99 54.62
N SER A 504 -6.60 22.95 53.69
CA SER A 504 -6.73 24.36 54.02
C SER A 504 -8.22 24.71 54.13
N LYS A 505 -8.80 24.47 55.31
CA LYS A 505 -9.95 25.25 55.78
C LYS A 505 -9.64 25.73 57.20
N PRO A 506 -9.83 27.02 57.51
CA PRO A 506 -10.11 27.41 58.89
C PRO A 506 -11.46 26.82 59.34
#